data_AF-A0A7C6EP54-F1
#
_entry.id   AF-A0A7C6EP54-F1
#
_cell.length_a   1.000
_cell.length_b   1.000
_cell.length_c   1.000
_cell.angle_alpha   90.00
_cell.angle_beta   90.00
_cell.angle_gamma   90.00
#
_symmetry.space_group_name_H-M   'P 1'
#
loop_
_entity.id
_entity.type
_entity.pdbx_description
1 polymer ?
#
loop_
_entity_poly.entity_id
_entity_poly.type
_entity_poly.pdbx_seq_one_letter_code
_entity_poly.pdbx_strand_id
1 'polypeptide(L)'
;MKCSRVEKLLPIYLEDELSPQEKRLLEAHLRQCPDCQATLAYLRAIPSLLASIPEREISPSLQAKLYAIPALTPAPTKKGGFSLDWLLRPSFQPVLAAASVFLFVLSFFLFHPDGRFLSRSINEQLHLGYSRLEKIVAKAESLPGYLPALQESLQNSLKSLSQSRPHESDKI
;
A
#
# COMPACT_ATOMS: atom_id res chain seq x y z
N MET A 1 -40.69 32.16 0.73
CA MET A 1 -39.43 31.99 -0.06
C MET A 1 -39.00 33.34 -0.62
N LYS A 2 -37.71 33.52 -0.93
CA LYS A 2 -37.21 34.72 -1.62
C LYS A 2 -37.32 34.53 -3.14
N CYS A 3 -37.65 35.58 -3.89
CA CYS A 3 -37.78 35.53 -5.35
C CYS A 3 -36.51 34.99 -6.04
N SER A 4 -35.33 35.39 -5.57
CA SER A 4 -34.04 34.90 -6.07
C SER A 4 -33.81 33.39 -5.94
N ARG A 5 -34.48 32.73 -4.98
CA ARG A 5 -34.46 31.26 -4.88
C ARG A 5 -35.48 30.63 -5.83
N VAL A 6 -36.64 31.27 -6.00
CA VAL A 6 -37.73 30.83 -6.88
C VAL A 6 -37.25 30.83 -8.32
N GLU A 7 -36.59 31.89 -8.78
CA GLU A 7 -36.03 31.99 -10.13
C GLU A 7 -35.11 30.81 -10.50
N LYS A 8 -34.32 30.31 -9.55
CA LYS A 8 -33.45 29.14 -9.75
C LYS A 8 -34.22 27.82 -9.83
N LEU A 9 -35.38 27.75 -9.19
CA LEU A 9 -36.22 26.55 -9.15
C LEU A 9 -37.23 26.50 -10.30
N LEU A 10 -37.49 27.62 -10.98
CA LEU A 10 -38.45 27.68 -12.11
C LEU A 10 -38.09 26.72 -13.26
N PRO A 11 -36.82 26.62 -13.73
CA PRO A 11 -36.49 25.66 -14.80
C PRO A 11 -36.75 24.21 -14.38
N ILE A 12 -36.31 23.85 -13.16
CA ILE A 12 -36.48 22.52 -12.58
C ILE A 12 -37.97 22.18 -12.38
N TYR A 13 -38.79 23.20 -12.05
CA TYR A 13 -40.25 23.04 -11.97
C TYR A 13 -40.89 22.75 -13.34
N LEU A 14 -40.36 23.33 -14.42
CA LEU A 14 -40.87 23.07 -15.78
C LEU A 14 -40.54 21.67 -16.27
N GLU A 15 -39.42 21.11 -15.80
CA GLU A 15 -38.99 19.74 -16.06
C GLU A 15 -39.65 18.70 -15.11
N ASP A 16 -40.49 19.17 -14.17
CA ASP A 16 -41.15 18.38 -13.12
C ASP A 16 -40.17 17.57 -12.23
N GLU A 17 -38.94 18.06 -12.07
CA GLU A 17 -37.87 17.39 -11.30
C GLU A 17 -37.76 17.88 -9.85
N LEU A 18 -38.67 18.75 -9.40
CA LEU A 18 -38.67 19.25 -8.02
C LEU A 18 -39.24 18.23 -7.03
N SER A 19 -38.69 18.20 -5.83
CA SER A 19 -39.27 17.43 -4.73
C SER A 19 -40.70 17.93 -4.40
N PRO A 20 -41.60 17.07 -3.91
CA PRO A 20 -42.98 17.46 -3.59
C PRO A 20 -43.08 18.61 -2.57
N GLN A 21 -42.13 18.66 -1.63
CA GLN A 21 -42.06 19.71 -0.62
C GLN A 21 -41.68 21.05 -1.24
N GLU A 22 -40.67 21.07 -2.12
CA GLU A 22 -40.23 22.28 -2.81
C GLU A 22 -41.27 22.78 -3.80
N LYS A 23 -41.94 21.87 -4.52
CA LYS A 23 -43.04 22.19 -5.43
C LYS A 23 -44.17 22.96 -4.71
N ARG A 24 -44.59 22.48 -3.53
CA ARG A 24 -45.61 23.17 -2.71
C ARG A 24 -45.16 24.57 -2.27
N LEU A 25 -43.91 24.71 -1.83
CA LEU A 25 -43.37 26.01 -1.40
C LEU A 25 -43.26 27.01 -2.57
N LEU A 26 -42.87 26.52 -3.74
CA LEU A 26 -42.80 27.30 -4.97
C LEU A 26 -44.20 27.75 -5.42
N GLU A 27 -45.16 26.84 -5.48
CA GLU A 27 -46.55 27.15 -5.87
C GLU A 27 -47.22 28.13 -4.90
N ALA A 28 -46.96 28.00 -3.60
CA ALA A 28 -47.42 28.98 -2.61
C ALA A 28 -46.86 30.38 -2.88
N HIS A 29 -45.60 30.49 -3.29
CA HIS A 29 -44.98 31.77 -3.63
C HIS A 29 -45.51 32.33 -4.95
N LEU A 30 -45.70 31.49 -5.98
CA LEU A 30 -46.26 31.90 -7.27
C LEU A 30 -47.67 32.48 -7.17
N ARG A 31 -48.46 32.04 -6.18
CA ARG A 31 -49.78 32.63 -5.89
C ARG A 31 -49.72 34.03 -5.28
N GLN A 32 -48.58 34.42 -4.71
CA GLN A 32 -48.41 35.66 -3.95
C GLN A 32 -47.54 36.69 -4.67
N CYS A 33 -46.67 36.26 -5.60
CA CYS A 33 -45.73 37.12 -6.30
C CYS A 33 -46.03 37.17 -7.81
N PRO A 34 -46.55 38.29 -8.33
CA PRO A 34 -46.85 38.43 -9.76
C PRO A 34 -45.59 38.45 -10.63
N ASP A 35 -44.47 38.97 -10.13
CA ASP A 35 -43.21 39.00 -10.88
C ASP A 35 -42.69 37.59 -11.19
N CYS A 36 -42.70 36.70 -10.19
CA CYS A 36 -42.30 35.31 -10.39
C CYS A 36 -43.26 34.55 -11.31
N GLN A 37 -44.55 34.90 -11.30
CA GLN A 37 -45.54 34.34 -12.22
C GLN A 37 -45.30 34.79 -13.66
N ALA A 38 -44.93 36.06 -13.87
CA ALA A 38 -44.55 36.58 -15.19
C ALA A 38 -43.30 35.89 -15.73
N THR A 39 -42.28 35.69 -14.90
CA THR A 39 -41.05 34.95 -15.28
C THR A 39 -41.36 33.52 -15.68
N LEU A 40 -42.22 32.82 -14.92
CA LEU A 40 -42.66 31.47 -15.25
C LEU A 40 -43.41 31.42 -16.59
N ALA A 41 -44.28 32.39 -16.87
CA ALA A 41 -45.00 32.49 -18.14
C ALA A 41 -44.03 32.70 -19.32
N TYR A 42 -43.02 33.56 -19.15
CA TYR A 42 -41.97 33.78 -20.15
C TYR A 42 -41.20 32.49 -20.44
N LEU A 43 -40.74 31.79 -19.40
CA LEU A 43 -40.00 30.53 -19.55
C LEU A 43 -40.83 29.45 -20.25
N ARG A 44 -42.15 29.38 -20.00
CA ARG A 44 -43.06 28.45 -20.70
C ARG A 44 -43.26 28.75 -22.19
N ALA A 45 -43.06 29.99 -22.62
CA ALA A 45 -43.19 30.37 -24.03
C ALA A 45 -41.92 30.08 -24.85
N ILE A 46 -40.76 29.88 -24.20
CA ILE A 46 -39.49 29.62 -24.90
C ILE A 46 -39.54 28.37 -25.80
N PRO A 47 -40.08 27.21 -25.35
CA PRO A 47 -40.13 26.02 -26.21
C PRO A 47 -40.95 26.20 -27.49
N SER A 48 -42.07 26.93 -27.42
CA SER A 48 -42.88 27.20 -28.62
C SER A 48 -42.20 28.18 -29.58
N LEU A 49 -41.47 29.17 -29.04
CA LEU A 49 -40.61 30.05 -29.83
C LEU A 49 -39.49 29.26 -30.52
N LEU A 50 -38.83 28.35 -29.80
CA LEU A 50 -37.77 27.49 -30.36
C LEU A 50 -38.30 26.53 -31.42
N ALA A 51 -39.51 25.98 -31.22
CA ALA A 51 -40.14 25.09 -32.19
C ALA A 51 -40.48 25.76 -33.53
N SER A 52 -40.54 27.09 -33.58
CA SER A 52 -40.76 27.84 -34.82
C SER A 52 -39.51 28.00 -35.68
N ILE A 53 -38.33 27.64 -35.15
CA ILE A 53 -37.07 27.72 -35.88
C ILE A 53 -37.02 26.59 -36.91
N PRO A 54 -36.78 26.89 -38.21
CA PRO A 54 -36.72 25.86 -39.23
C PRO A 54 -35.56 24.90 -38.96
N GLU A 55 -35.85 23.61 -39.02
CA GLU A 55 -34.83 22.59 -38.89
C GLU A 55 -33.88 22.65 -40.09
N ARG A 56 -32.60 22.91 -39.81
CA ARG A 56 -31.58 23.08 -40.84
C ARG A 56 -30.76 21.81 -40.95
N GLU A 57 -30.80 21.17 -42.11
CA GLU A 57 -29.92 20.04 -42.40
C GLU A 57 -28.45 20.46 -42.38
N ILE A 58 -27.63 19.67 -41.69
CA ILE A 58 -26.19 19.85 -41.59
C ILE A 58 -25.58 19.48 -42.95
N SER A 59 -24.70 20.31 -43.52
CA SER A 59 -24.04 19.98 -44.78
C SER A 59 -23.23 18.68 -44.68
N PRO A 60 -23.19 17.84 -45.71
CA PRO A 60 -22.47 16.56 -45.67
C PRO A 60 -20.97 16.75 -45.39
N SER A 61 -20.39 17.86 -45.86
CA SER A 61 -19.01 18.24 -45.56
C SER A 61 -18.75 18.54 -44.08
N LEU A 62 -19.71 19.16 -43.40
CA LEU A 62 -19.62 19.45 -41.97
C LEU A 62 -19.85 18.19 -41.14
N GLN A 63 -20.80 17.33 -41.55
CA GLN A 63 -21.02 16.03 -40.92
C GLN A 63 -19.76 15.17 -40.97
N ALA A 64 -19.14 15.04 -42.15
CA ALA A 64 -17.89 14.29 -42.31
C ALA A 64 -16.77 14.84 -41.43
N LYS A 65 -16.66 16.17 -41.31
CA LYS A 65 -15.67 16.82 -40.46
C LYS A 65 -15.93 16.58 -38.97
N LEU A 66 -17.20 16.57 -38.53
CA LEU A 66 -17.61 16.28 -37.15
C LEU A 66 -17.29 14.83 -36.77
N TYR A 67 -17.60 13.85 -37.63
CA TYR A 67 -17.27 12.44 -37.38
C TYR A 67 -15.77 12.15 -37.39
N ALA A 68 -14.99 12.99 -38.08
CA ALA A 68 -13.54 12.90 -38.08
C ALA A 68 -12.88 13.55 -36.85
N ILE A 69 -13.63 14.27 -36.00
CA ILE A 69 -13.09 14.76 -34.72
C ILE A 69 -12.87 13.52 -33.85
N PRO A 70 -11.61 13.16 -33.52
CA PRO A 70 -11.38 12.06 -32.61
C PRO A 70 -12.11 12.38 -31.32
N ALA A 71 -12.89 11.41 -30.82
CA ALA A 71 -13.46 11.52 -29.48
C ALA A 71 -12.31 11.97 -28.56
N LEU A 72 -12.56 13.01 -27.75
CA LEU A 72 -11.69 13.46 -26.68
C LEU A 72 -11.59 12.34 -25.62
N THR A 73 -11.08 11.19 -26.05
CA THR A 73 -10.43 10.24 -25.19
C THR A 73 -9.24 11.00 -24.64
N PRO A 74 -9.06 11.05 -23.31
CA PRO A 74 -7.90 11.70 -22.73
C PRO A 74 -6.68 11.09 -23.42
N ALA A 75 -5.93 11.92 -24.14
CA ALA A 75 -4.78 11.46 -24.90
C ALA A 75 -3.89 10.64 -23.95
N PRO A 76 -3.53 9.38 -24.27
CA PRO A 76 -2.58 8.66 -23.46
C PRO A 76 -1.30 9.48 -23.47
N THR A 77 -0.98 10.09 -22.32
CA THR A 77 0.27 10.82 -22.15
C THR A 77 1.38 9.82 -22.50
N LYS A 78 2.04 10.02 -23.64
CA LYS A 78 3.25 9.29 -23.99
C LYS A 78 4.32 9.67 -22.96
N LYS A 79 4.36 8.98 -21.83
CA LYS A 79 5.46 9.08 -20.87
C LYS A 79 6.58 8.17 -21.38
N GLY A 80 7.36 8.70 -22.31
CA GLY A 80 8.70 8.21 -22.58
C GLY A 80 9.61 8.59 -21.40
N GLY A 81 10.01 7.59 -20.62
CA GLY A 81 10.87 7.74 -19.45
C GLY A 81 10.50 6.72 -18.38
N PHE A 82 11.51 6.05 -17.82
CA PHE A 82 11.39 4.99 -16.79
C PHE A 82 10.25 5.27 -15.81
N SER A 83 9.17 4.50 -15.94
CA SER A 83 7.90 4.83 -15.30
C SER A 83 7.89 4.33 -13.86
N LEU A 84 8.10 5.24 -12.90
CA LEU A 84 7.74 5.02 -11.49
C LEU A 84 6.26 4.63 -11.31
N ASP A 85 5.45 4.73 -12.36
CA ASP A 85 4.10 4.16 -12.45
C ASP A 85 4.06 2.66 -12.12
N TRP A 86 5.15 1.88 -12.28
CA TRP A 86 5.21 0.48 -11.81
C TRP A 86 5.26 0.37 -10.28
N LEU A 87 5.99 1.28 -9.63
CA LEU A 87 6.12 1.34 -8.17
C LEU A 87 4.87 1.96 -7.51
N LEU A 88 4.20 2.88 -8.21
CA LEU A 88 2.96 3.52 -7.75
C LEU A 88 1.69 2.77 -8.17
N ARG A 89 1.78 1.53 -8.68
CA ARG A 89 0.60 0.69 -8.91
C ARG A 89 -0.10 0.41 -7.57
N PRO A 90 -1.43 0.57 -7.45
CA PRO A 90 -2.18 0.40 -6.20
C PRO A 90 -1.99 -0.96 -5.52
N SER A 91 -1.68 -1.99 -6.30
CA SER A 91 -1.42 -3.34 -5.82
C SER A 91 -0.14 -3.49 -4.97
N PHE A 92 0.81 -2.55 -5.05
CA PHE A 92 2.04 -2.58 -4.23
C PHE A 92 1.99 -1.67 -2.99
N GLN A 93 0.87 -0.97 -2.75
CA GLN A 93 0.69 -0.10 -1.57
C GLN A 93 0.94 -0.80 -0.21
N PRO A 94 0.49 -2.05 0.06
CA PRO A 94 0.69 -2.64 1.38
C PRO A 94 2.15 -3.02 1.64
N VAL A 95 2.87 -3.46 0.60
CA VAL A 95 4.28 -3.87 0.71
C VAL A 95 5.19 -2.66 0.92
N LEU A 96 4.93 -1.56 0.20
CA LEU A 96 5.69 -0.32 0.34
C LEU A 96 5.44 0.36 1.69
N ALA A 97 4.21 0.33 2.20
CA ALA A 97 3.90 0.83 3.54
C ALA A 97 4.68 0.05 4.62
N ALA A 98 4.64 -1.28 4.58
CA ALA A 98 5.38 -2.12 5.54
C ALA A 98 6.90 -1.90 5.46
N ALA A 99 7.45 -1.82 4.25
CA ALA A 99 8.88 -1.54 4.05
C ALA A 99 9.28 -0.17 4.60
N SER A 100 8.46 0.86 4.39
CA SER A 100 8.72 2.21 4.93
C SER A 100 8.71 2.21 6.47
N VAL A 101 7.73 1.57 7.11
CA VAL A 101 7.66 1.44 8.58
C VAL A 101 8.87 0.69 9.11
N PHE A 102 9.27 -0.42 8.47
CA PHE A 102 10.44 -1.19 8.87
C PHE A 102 11.72 -0.36 8.77
N LEU A 103 11.90 0.40 7.68
CA LEU A 103 13.07 1.27 7.52
C LEU A 103 13.07 2.42 8.53
N PHE A 104 11.91 2.99 8.88
CA PHE A 104 11.82 3.99 9.95
C PHE A 104 12.15 3.40 11.34
N VAL A 105 11.66 2.20 11.66
CA VAL A 105 11.98 1.52 12.92
C VAL A 105 13.47 1.16 12.98
N LEU A 106 14.01 0.61 11.89
CA LEU A 106 15.43 0.26 11.80
C LEU A 106 16.30 1.51 11.87
N SER A 107 15.94 2.58 11.17
CA SER A 107 16.63 3.87 11.25
C SER A 107 16.54 4.45 12.65
N PHE A 108 15.39 4.39 13.31
CA PHE A 108 15.25 4.82 14.71
C PHE A 108 16.16 3.99 15.63
N PHE A 109 16.23 2.67 15.45
CA PHE A 109 17.15 1.81 16.21
C PHE A 109 18.63 2.11 15.95
N LEU A 110 19.01 2.35 14.70
CA LEU A 110 20.40 2.62 14.31
C LEU A 110 20.84 4.06 14.64
N PHE A 111 19.92 5.03 14.58
CA PHE A 111 20.21 6.45 14.62
C PHE A 111 19.72 7.15 15.90
N HIS A 112 18.98 6.48 16.79
CA HIS A 112 18.70 7.03 18.11
C HIS A 112 19.90 6.77 19.05
N PRO A 113 20.66 7.81 19.43
CA PRO A 113 21.82 7.69 20.30
C PRO A 113 21.47 7.44 21.79
N ASP A 114 20.24 7.01 22.10
CA ASP A 114 19.81 6.58 23.44
C ASP A 114 19.83 5.05 23.64
N GLY A 115 20.45 4.31 22.71
CA GLY A 115 21.02 2.98 23.00
C GLY A 115 22.15 2.99 24.04
N ARG A 116 22.51 4.18 24.56
CA ARG A 116 23.53 4.39 25.61
C ARG A 116 23.01 4.17 27.03
N PHE A 117 21.69 3.98 27.21
CA PHE A 117 21.12 3.58 28.51
C PHE A 117 21.11 2.04 28.68
N LEU A 118 20.96 1.28 27.58
CA LEU A 118 21.00 -0.18 27.61
C LEU A 118 22.43 -0.74 27.71
N SER A 119 23.43 0.01 27.26
CA SER A 119 24.84 -0.41 27.33
C SER A 119 25.44 -0.39 28.74
N ARG A 120 24.79 0.23 29.74
CA ARG A 120 25.27 0.20 31.13
C ARG A 120 24.89 -1.08 31.88
N SER A 121 23.70 -1.63 31.64
CA SER A 121 23.26 -2.88 32.30
C SER A 121 23.86 -4.14 31.67
N ILE A 122 24.22 -4.09 30.38
CA ILE A 122 24.84 -5.22 29.68
C ILE A 122 26.33 -5.39 30.06
N ASN A 123 27.03 -4.30 30.38
CA ASN A 123 28.46 -4.36 30.74
C ASN A 123 28.71 -4.96 32.13
N GLU A 124 27.78 -4.85 33.09
CA GLU A 124 27.91 -5.51 34.39
C GLU A 124 27.69 -7.02 34.33
N GLN A 125 26.84 -7.52 33.43
CA GLN A 125 26.56 -8.95 33.30
C GLN A 125 27.55 -9.69 32.37
N LEU A 126 28.23 -8.99 31.46
CA LEU A 126 29.22 -9.59 30.56
C LEU A 126 30.53 -9.98 31.27
N HIS A 127 30.94 -9.28 32.34
CA HIS A 127 32.18 -9.59 33.07
C HIS A 127 32.14 -10.92 33.84
N LEU A 128 30.94 -11.44 34.17
CA LEU A 128 30.79 -12.75 34.82
C LEU A 128 30.69 -13.93 33.83
N GLY A 129 30.31 -13.65 32.56
CA GLY A 129 30.17 -14.68 31.52
C GLY A 129 31.47 -15.00 30.78
N TYR A 130 32.35 -14.02 30.60
CA TYR A 130 33.55 -14.16 29.76
C TYR A 130 34.58 -15.16 30.33
N SER A 131 34.72 -15.24 31.66
CA SER A 131 35.67 -16.16 32.32
C SER A 131 35.25 -17.64 32.27
N ARG A 132 33.96 -17.95 32.09
CA ARG A 132 33.49 -19.33 31.88
C ARG A 132 33.74 -19.81 30.46
N LEU A 133 33.63 -18.92 29.48
CA LEU A 133 33.90 -19.25 28.08
C LEU A 133 35.39 -19.49 27.84
N GLU A 134 36.27 -18.73 28.50
CA GLU A 134 37.73 -18.93 28.43
C GLU A 134 38.15 -20.33 28.94
N LYS A 135 37.52 -20.84 30.01
CA LYS A 135 37.76 -22.21 30.50
C LYS A 135 37.26 -23.30 29.55
N ILE A 136 36.15 -23.06 28.85
CA ILE A 136 35.59 -24.02 27.89
C ILE A 136 36.45 -24.05 26.62
N VAL A 137 36.92 -22.90 26.15
CA VAL A 137 37.81 -22.79 24.99
C VAL A 137 39.18 -23.38 25.29
N ALA A 138 39.79 -23.08 26.45
CA ALA A 138 41.07 -23.68 26.85
C ALA A 138 40.97 -25.21 27.06
N LYS A 139 39.82 -25.72 27.55
CA LYS A 139 39.55 -27.17 27.65
C LYS A 139 39.46 -27.80 26.26
N ALA A 140 38.84 -27.12 25.29
CA ALA A 140 38.67 -27.60 23.92
C ALA A 140 39.98 -27.54 23.10
N GLU A 141 40.87 -26.57 23.35
CA GLU A 141 42.20 -26.49 22.71
C GLU A 141 43.20 -27.53 23.23
N SER A 142 42.96 -28.13 24.41
CA SER A 142 43.82 -29.20 24.94
C SER A 142 43.56 -30.58 24.33
N LEU A 143 42.41 -30.78 23.67
CA LEU A 143 42.03 -32.04 23.03
C LEU A 143 42.95 -32.55 21.90
N PRO A 144 43.50 -31.71 20.98
CA PRO A 144 44.38 -32.20 19.92
C PRO A 144 45.68 -32.87 20.43
N GLY A 145 46.15 -32.52 21.63
CA GLY A 145 47.36 -33.11 22.23
C GLY A 145 47.17 -34.55 22.76
N TYR A 146 45.94 -34.97 23.05
CA TYR A 146 45.66 -36.31 23.58
C TYR A 146 45.53 -37.39 22.50
N LEU A 147 45.29 -37.00 21.25
CA LEU A 147 45.13 -37.92 20.12
C LEU A 147 46.37 -38.80 19.84
N PRO A 148 47.60 -38.26 19.76
CA PRO A 148 48.78 -39.10 19.53
C PRO A 148 49.09 -40.05 20.70
N ALA A 149 48.88 -39.59 21.95
CA ALA A 149 49.08 -40.44 23.14
C ALA A 149 48.06 -41.60 23.23
N LEU A 150 46.82 -41.37 22.79
CA LEU A 150 45.81 -42.42 22.66
C LEU A 150 46.18 -43.43 21.57
N GLN A 151 46.76 -42.97 20.46
CA GLN A 151 47.22 -43.86 19.39
C GLN A 151 48.35 -44.80 19.86
N GLU A 152 49.34 -44.26 20.59
CA GLU A 152 50.44 -45.06 21.12
C GLU A 152 49.98 -46.05 22.20
N SER A 153 49.10 -45.61 23.12
CA SER A 153 48.55 -46.52 24.14
C SER A 153 47.71 -47.63 23.52
N LEU A 154 46.90 -47.34 22.49
CA LEU A 154 46.16 -48.37 21.76
C LEU A 154 47.09 -49.34 21.02
N GLN A 155 48.16 -48.85 20.38
CA GLN A 155 49.15 -49.74 19.75
C GLN A 155 49.84 -50.64 20.77
N ASN A 156 50.26 -50.10 21.90
CA ASN A 156 50.93 -50.88 22.95
C ASN A 156 49.97 -51.89 23.59
N SER A 157 48.71 -51.52 23.82
CA SER A 157 47.68 -52.45 24.30
C SER A 157 47.38 -53.54 23.28
N LEU A 158 47.24 -53.23 21.99
CA LEU A 158 47.06 -54.25 20.94
C LEU A 158 48.26 -55.19 20.84
N LYS A 159 49.48 -54.66 20.94
CA LYS A 159 50.71 -55.46 20.96
C LYS A 159 50.75 -56.38 22.17
N SER A 160 50.40 -55.87 23.35
CA SER A 160 50.30 -56.68 24.57
C SER A 160 49.23 -57.78 24.47
N LEU A 161 48.06 -57.49 23.90
CA LEU A 161 46.98 -58.46 23.67
C LEU A 161 47.34 -59.53 22.64
N SER A 162 48.17 -59.20 21.64
CA SER A 162 48.68 -60.18 20.66
C SER A 162 49.76 -61.09 21.25
N GLN A 163 50.50 -60.60 22.26
CA GLN A 163 51.61 -61.33 22.90
C GLN A 163 51.17 -62.11 24.15
N SER A 164 49.97 -61.86 24.68
CA SER A 164 49.41 -62.51 25.87
C SER A 164 48.31 -63.56 25.62
N ARG A 165 48.16 -64.07 24.39
CA ARG A 165 47.38 -65.31 24.15
C ARG A 165 48.29 -66.56 24.03
N PRO A 166 48.74 -67.16 25.14
CA PRO A 166 49.11 -68.57 25.14
C PRO A 166 47.86 -69.46 25.16
N HIS A 167 47.97 -70.48 24.30
CA HIS A 167 47.29 -71.78 24.26
C HIS A 167 46.74 -72.30 25.61
N GLU A 168 45.49 -72.75 25.60
CA GLU A 168 44.92 -73.87 26.41
C GLU A 168 43.39 -73.73 26.31
N SER A 169 42.71 -74.65 25.63
CA SER A 169 42.26 -75.95 26.15
C SER A 169 41.07 -75.73 27.11
N ASP A 170 39.86 -76.13 26.76
CA ASP A 170 39.34 -77.49 26.66
C ASP A 170 38.19 -77.61 27.67
N LYS A 171 37.23 -78.50 27.38
CA LYS A 171 36.06 -78.91 28.18
C LYS A 171 34.90 -77.88 28.22
N ILE A 172 33.67 -78.19 27.77
CA ILE A 172 32.94 -79.46 27.56
C ILE A 172 32.03 -79.29 26.34
#